data_AF-A0A436WLH8-F1
#
_entry.id   AF-A0A436WLH8-F1
#
_cell.length_a   1.000
_cell.length_b   1.000
_cell.length_c   1.000
_cell.angle_alpha   90.00
_cell.angle_beta   90.00
_cell.angle_gamma   90.00
#
_symmetry.space_group_name_H-M   'P 1'
#
loop_
_entity.id
_entity.type
_entity.pdbx_description
1 polymer ?
#
loop_
_entity_poly.entity_id
_entity_poly.type
_entity_poly.pdbx_seq_one_letter_code
_entity_poly.pdbx_strand_id
1 'polypeptide(L)'
;MSARRRSTTQPGAPASPRTCRRRTLGVLGGLSILCLVSAHALAQSPTVDLPSARKLYDVHIAEAARRFRLPPAWIRAVLIAESAGDQRAISRKGAMGLMQIVPDTWFGLRDRYRLGRDPYDPHDNIIAGSAYIRELLDRYGSPGWIAAYNAGPGRYEASLQGRRLPRETRAYVTVVTSAIGNDGAGEAVGPAVPTQHNWKLASLFVVQPGDRVGDRSLQLRRFRDDGSEAVPKARRADAEPRSTGVFVPRASERSAQ
;
A
#
# COMPACT_ATOMS: atom_id res chain seq x y z
N MET A 1 72.62 -10.24 4.88
CA MET A 1 73.38 -10.79 3.74
C MET A 1 72.33 -11.21 2.69
N SER A 2 71.97 -10.39 1.70
CA SER A 2 72.67 -10.18 0.39
C SER A 2 72.98 -11.51 -0.31
N ALA A 3 72.66 -11.77 -1.57
CA ALA A 3 72.38 -10.89 -2.71
C ALA A 3 71.70 -11.69 -3.86
N ARG A 4 70.82 -11.06 -4.67
CA ARG A 4 71.02 -10.61 -6.08
C ARG A 4 70.87 -11.72 -7.16
N ARG A 5 69.85 -11.64 -8.03
CA ARG A 5 69.74 -10.94 -9.36
C ARG A 5 70.10 -11.91 -10.51
N ARG A 6 69.15 -12.23 -11.42
CA ARG A 6 68.64 -11.50 -12.60
C ARG A 6 69.50 -11.66 -13.87
N SER A 7 68.82 -12.17 -14.92
CA SER A 7 68.72 -11.62 -16.29
C SER A 7 69.65 -12.09 -17.42
N THR A 8 69.01 -12.13 -18.60
CA THR A 8 69.46 -11.91 -20.01
C THR A 8 70.16 -13.05 -20.75
N THR A 9 69.69 -13.46 -21.94
CA THR A 9 70.00 -12.91 -23.30
C THR A 9 69.04 -13.58 -24.34
N GLN A 10 68.16 -12.92 -25.13
CA GLN A 10 68.28 -12.31 -26.50
C GLN A 10 68.79 -13.26 -27.63
N PRO A 11 68.61 -13.00 -28.96
CA PRO A 11 67.50 -12.43 -29.75
C PRO A 11 67.29 -13.11 -31.15
N GLY A 12 66.32 -12.63 -31.97
CA GLY A 12 66.35 -12.83 -33.44
C GLY A 12 65.00 -12.78 -34.18
N ALA A 13 64.62 -11.61 -34.69
CA ALA A 13 63.83 -11.45 -35.94
C ALA A 13 64.84 -11.09 -37.08
N PRO A 14 64.50 -10.90 -38.38
CA PRO A 14 63.19 -10.76 -39.04
C PRO A 14 63.07 -11.43 -40.43
N ALA A 15 61.90 -11.37 -41.11
CA ALA A 15 61.81 -11.10 -42.56
C ALA A 15 60.36 -11.08 -43.09
N SER A 16 59.96 -9.91 -43.61
CA SER A 16 59.08 -9.77 -44.78
C SER A 16 59.89 -9.08 -45.87
N PRO A 17 59.62 -9.37 -47.16
CA PRO A 17 59.62 -8.25 -48.11
C PRO A 17 58.54 -8.32 -49.21
N ARG A 18 57.96 -7.13 -49.44
CA ARG A 18 57.80 -6.41 -50.73
C ARG A 18 56.69 -6.83 -51.72
N THR A 19 55.60 -6.09 -51.58
CA THR A 19 54.94 -5.23 -52.59
C THR A 19 55.58 -5.10 -54.00
N CYS A 20 54.74 -5.22 -55.03
CA CYS A 20 54.93 -4.72 -56.41
C CYS A 20 53.62 -4.03 -56.86
N ARG A 21 53.59 -2.68 -56.89
CA ARG A 21 53.41 -1.79 -58.07
C ARG A 21 52.07 -1.99 -58.83
N ARG A 22 51.05 -1.13 -58.66
CA ARG A 22 50.76 0.21 -59.27
C ARG A 22 49.90 0.17 -60.57
N ARG A 23 48.77 0.91 -60.47
CA ARG A 23 48.03 1.68 -61.52
C ARG A 23 47.22 0.82 -62.52
N THR A 24 45.95 1.09 -62.87
CA THR A 24 45.30 2.34 -63.33
C THR A 24 43.75 2.26 -63.31
N LEU A 25 43.12 3.44 -63.20
CA LEU A 25 41.81 3.96 -63.69
C LEU A 25 40.91 3.09 -64.61
N GLY A 26 39.59 3.20 -64.43
CA GLY A 26 38.58 2.99 -65.48
C GLY A 26 37.14 2.82 -64.97
N VAL A 27 36.19 3.55 -65.55
CA VAL A 27 34.81 3.83 -65.06
C VAL A 27 33.75 2.93 -65.75
N LEU A 28 32.54 2.91 -65.17
CA LEU A 28 31.20 2.59 -65.72
C LEU A 28 30.65 1.16 -65.55
N GLY A 29 29.44 1.10 -65.02
CA GLY A 29 28.54 -0.06 -65.12
C GLY A 29 27.46 -0.03 -64.04
N GLY A 30 26.33 0.61 -64.33
CA GLY A 30 25.22 0.77 -63.39
C GLY A 30 24.67 -0.55 -62.86
N LEU A 31 24.26 -0.53 -61.60
CA LEU A 31 23.33 -1.51 -61.06
C LEU A 31 22.23 -0.76 -60.32
N SER A 32 21.11 -0.61 -61.02
CA SER A 32 19.84 -0.15 -60.49
C SER A 32 19.40 -1.10 -59.39
N ILE A 33 19.63 -0.73 -58.13
CA ILE A 33 18.96 -1.35 -56.99
C ILE A 33 17.85 -0.40 -56.58
N LEU A 34 16.70 -0.62 -57.21
CA LEU A 34 15.40 -0.11 -56.76
C LEU A 34 15.04 -0.88 -55.48
N CYS A 35 15.73 -0.62 -54.37
CA CYS A 35 15.32 -1.14 -53.07
C CYS A 35 14.15 -0.28 -52.60
N LEU A 36 12.95 -0.84 -52.77
CA LEU A 36 11.73 -0.35 -52.14
C LEU A 36 12.05 0.00 -50.68
N VAL A 37 11.99 1.29 -50.36
CA VAL A 37 11.89 1.76 -48.98
C VAL A 37 10.50 1.28 -48.52
N SER A 38 10.46 0.05 -48.02
CA SER A 38 9.30 -0.49 -47.33
C SER A 38 9.12 0.39 -46.11
N ALA A 39 8.15 1.29 -46.20
CA ALA A 39 7.63 2.03 -45.07
C ALA A 39 7.29 1.01 -43.98
N HIS A 40 8.18 0.85 -43.02
CA HIS A 40 7.85 0.21 -41.76
C HIS A 40 6.94 1.21 -41.07
N ALA A 41 5.65 1.13 -41.40
CA ALA A 41 4.61 1.66 -40.55
C ALA A 41 4.89 1.07 -39.17
N LEU A 42 5.37 1.91 -38.25
CA LEU A 42 5.33 1.61 -36.84
C LEU A 42 3.85 1.40 -36.54
N ALA A 43 3.40 0.15 -36.58
CA ALA A 43 2.19 -0.26 -35.92
C ALA A 43 2.41 0.11 -34.46
N GLN A 44 1.92 1.28 -34.08
CA GLN A 44 1.65 1.61 -32.70
C GLN A 44 0.65 0.54 -32.26
N SER A 45 1.14 -0.53 -31.64
CA SER A 45 0.27 -1.48 -30.97
C SER A 45 -0.65 -0.66 -30.08
N PRO A 46 -1.97 -0.69 -30.28
CA PRO A 46 -2.87 0.07 -29.44
C PRO A 46 -2.61 -0.40 -28.01
N THR A 47 -2.26 0.53 -27.13
CA THR A 47 -2.27 0.29 -25.69
C THR A 47 -3.66 -0.21 -25.36
N VAL A 48 -3.78 -1.51 -25.08
CA VAL A 48 -5.03 -2.14 -24.67
C VAL A 48 -5.58 -1.32 -23.51
N ASP A 49 -6.84 -0.89 -23.66
CA ASP A 49 -7.53 0.10 -22.83
C ASP A 49 -7.49 -0.24 -21.32
N LEU A 50 -6.46 0.27 -20.64
CA LEU A 50 -6.32 0.34 -19.18
C LEU A 50 -7.48 1.05 -18.43
N PRO A 51 -8.34 1.89 -19.03
CA PRO A 51 -9.50 2.44 -18.33
C PRO A 51 -10.58 1.40 -18.00
N SER A 52 -10.74 0.37 -18.85
CA SER A 52 -11.82 -0.63 -18.68
C SER A 52 -11.50 -1.61 -17.55
N ALA A 53 -10.33 -2.25 -17.58
CA ALA A 53 -9.90 -3.22 -16.58
C ALA A 53 -9.78 -2.62 -15.18
N ARG A 54 -9.31 -1.37 -15.05
CA ARG A 54 -9.27 -0.67 -13.75
C ARG A 54 -10.65 -0.48 -13.15
N LYS A 55 -11.64 -0.15 -13.97
CA LYS A 55 -13.04 0.01 -13.54
C LYS A 55 -13.68 -1.34 -13.19
N LEU A 56 -13.27 -2.44 -13.85
CA LEU A 56 -13.76 -3.79 -13.56
C LEU A 56 -13.42 -4.24 -12.14
N TYR A 57 -12.25 -3.88 -11.61
CA TYR A 57 -11.85 -4.31 -10.27
C TYR A 57 -12.39 -3.44 -9.14
N ASP A 58 -12.94 -2.25 -9.44
CA ASP A 58 -13.40 -1.29 -8.42
C ASP A 58 -14.46 -1.88 -7.49
N VAL A 59 -15.37 -2.71 -8.02
CA VAL A 59 -16.41 -3.37 -7.23
C VAL A 59 -15.78 -4.33 -6.22
N HIS A 60 -14.82 -5.15 -6.65
CA HIS A 60 -14.11 -6.08 -5.79
C HIS A 60 -13.23 -5.36 -4.76
N ILE A 61 -12.56 -4.28 -5.17
CA ILE A 61 -11.77 -3.43 -4.27
C ILE A 61 -12.67 -2.79 -3.21
N ALA A 62 -13.83 -2.24 -3.59
CA ALA A 62 -14.76 -1.62 -2.66
C ALA A 62 -15.34 -2.64 -1.66
N GLU A 63 -15.66 -3.85 -2.14
CA GLU A 63 -16.07 -4.95 -1.27
C GLU A 63 -14.97 -5.30 -0.26
N ALA A 64 -13.76 -5.55 -0.75
CA ALA A 64 -12.62 -5.92 0.06
C ALA A 64 -12.26 -4.84 1.10
N ALA A 65 -12.25 -3.57 0.66
CA ALA A 65 -12.03 -2.41 1.52
C ALA A 65 -13.00 -2.38 2.70
N ARG A 66 -14.29 -2.57 2.44
CA ARG A 66 -15.33 -2.63 3.49
C ARG A 66 -15.15 -3.84 4.39
N ARG A 67 -14.91 -5.03 3.83
CA ARG A 67 -14.76 -6.29 4.57
C ARG A 67 -13.58 -6.26 5.53
N PHE A 68 -12.46 -5.69 5.10
CA PHE A 68 -11.20 -5.69 5.85
C PHE A 68 -10.87 -4.35 6.50
N ARG A 69 -11.75 -3.35 6.39
CA ARG A 69 -11.55 -1.98 6.91
C ARG A 69 -10.21 -1.40 6.46
N LEU A 70 -10.00 -1.42 5.15
CA LEU A 70 -8.81 -0.87 4.48
C LEU A 70 -9.24 0.28 3.57
N PRO A 71 -8.42 1.34 3.43
CA PRO A 71 -8.65 2.34 2.40
C PRO A 71 -8.59 1.69 1.01
N PRO A 72 -9.58 1.92 0.11
CA PRO A 72 -9.57 1.37 -1.25
C PRO A 72 -8.28 1.70 -2.03
N ALA A 73 -7.74 2.91 -1.81
CA ALA A 73 -6.47 3.36 -2.38
C ALA A 73 -5.30 2.44 -2.05
N TRP A 74 -5.24 1.87 -0.83
CA TRP A 74 -4.16 0.99 -0.44
C TRP A 74 -4.19 -0.33 -1.22
N ILE A 75 -5.39 -0.90 -1.39
CA ILE A 75 -5.59 -2.14 -2.17
C ILE A 75 -5.21 -1.89 -3.63
N ARG A 76 -5.63 -0.75 -4.18
CA ARG A 76 -5.31 -0.34 -5.56
C ARG A 76 -3.81 -0.13 -5.75
N ALA A 77 -3.14 0.53 -4.81
CA ALA A 77 -1.69 0.75 -4.85
C ALA A 77 -0.92 -0.59 -4.87
N VAL A 78 -1.32 -1.54 -4.04
CA VAL A 78 -0.73 -2.90 -4.02
C VAL A 78 -1.00 -3.62 -5.34
N LEU A 79 -2.25 -3.66 -5.81
CA LEU A 79 -2.61 -4.32 -7.07
C LEU A 79 -1.76 -3.79 -8.25
N ILE A 80 -1.61 -2.47 -8.34
CA ILE A 80 -0.80 -1.85 -9.40
C ILE A 80 0.69 -2.18 -9.23
N ALA A 81 1.23 -2.14 -8.01
CA ALA A 81 2.63 -2.44 -7.74
C ALA A 81 2.97 -3.92 -8.00
N GLU A 82 2.02 -4.83 -7.79
CA GLU A 82 2.22 -6.27 -7.90
C GLU A 82 2.07 -6.79 -9.34
N SER A 83 1.02 -6.37 -10.05
CA SER A 83 0.67 -6.94 -11.37
C SER A 83 0.43 -5.91 -12.47
N ALA A 84 0.39 -4.62 -12.13
CA ALA A 84 -0.13 -3.57 -13.02
C ALA A 84 -1.54 -3.86 -13.58
N GLY A 85 -2.33 -4.72 -12.92
CA GLY A 85 -3.66 -5.13 -13.36
C GLY A 85 -3.69 -6.40 -14.23
N ASP A 86 -2.57 -7.08 -14.43
CA ASP A 86 -2.52 -8.37 -15.10
C ASP A 86 -3.08 -9.49 -14.21
N GLN A 87 -4.31 -9.92 -14.51
CA GLN A 87 -5.02 -10.97 -13.81
C GLN A 87 -4.27 -12.31 -13.82
N ARG A 88 -3.45 -12.58 -14.86
CA ARG A 88 -2.74 -13.85 -15.04
C ARG A 88 -1.26 -13.75 -14.70
N ALA A 89 -0.85 -12.69 -14.01
CA ALA A 89 0.54 -12.50 -13.61
C ALA A 89 1.06 -13.66 -12.74
N ILE A 90 2.24 -14.16 -13.07
CA ILE A 90 2.98 -15.15 -12.29
C ILE A 90 4.42 -14.68 -12.10
N SER A 91 4.86 -14.50 -10.86
CA SER A 91 6.26 -14.15 -10.59
C SER A 91 7.19 -15.37 -10.68
N ARG A 92 8.50 -15.12 -10.73
CA ARG A 92 9.53 -16.18 -10.64
C ARG A 92 9.44 -17.02 -9.36
N LYS A 93 8.84 -16.48 -8.29
CA LYS A 93 8.63 -17.17 -7.01
C LYS A 93 7.29 -17.91 -6.96
N GLY A 94 6.52 -17.90 -8.06
CA GLY A 94 5.19 -18.50 -8.14
C GLY A 94 4.09 -17.68 -7.49
N ALA A 95 4.29 -16.38 -7.26
CA ALA A 95 3.21 -15.50 -6.79
C ALA A 95 2.18 -15.29 -7.90
N MET A 96 0.88 -15.30 -7.56
CA MET A 96 -0.21 -15.47 -8.54
C MET A 96 -1.21 -14.30 -8.52
N GLY A 97 -1.62 -13.89 -9.71
CA GLY A 97 -2.75 -13.00 -9.95
C GLY A 97 -2.50 -11.54 -9.60
N LEU A 98 -3.60 -10.77 -9.52
CA LEU A 98 -3.61 -9.32 -9.39
C LEU A 98 -2.80 -8.78 -8.20
N MET A 99 -2.87 -9.47 -7.07
CA MET A 99 -2.23 -9.11 -5.81
C MET A 99 -1.00 -9.98 -5.49
N GLN A 100 -0.55 -10.80 -6.45
CA GLN A 100 0.65 -11.64 -6.36
C GLN A 100 0.73 -12.43 -5.04
N ILE A 101 -0.29 -13.24 -4.76
CA ILE A 101 -0.32 -14.09 -3.56
C ILE A 101 0.51 -15.35 -3.82
N VAL A 102 1.46 -15.65 -2.93
CA VAL A 102 2.24 -16.89 -3.00
C VAL A 102 1.40 -18.11 -2.62
N PRO A 103 1.68 -19.31 -3.16
CA PRO A 103 0.78 -20.46 -3.04
C PRO A 103 0.42 -20.85 -1.60
N ASP A 104 1.41 -20.92 -0.70
CA ASP A 104 1.18 -21.29 0.70
C ASP A 104 0.22 -20.32 1.39
N THR A 105 0.38 -19.02 1.15
CA THR A 105 -0.50 -17.97 1.66
C THR A 105 -1.89 -18.08 1.05
N TRP A 106 -2.00 -18.32 -0.26
CA TRP A 106 -3.28 -18.52 -0.95
C TRP A 106 -4.09 -19.65 -0.35
N PHE A 107 -3.47 -20.81 -0.10
CA PHE A 107 -4.19 -21.96 0.46
C PHE A 107 -4.82 -21.65 1.82
N GLY A 108 -4.08 -20.99 2.71
CA GLY A 108 -4.58 -20.59 4.02
C GLY A 108 -5.70 -19.54 3.93
N LEU A 109 -5.56 -18.54 3.06
CA LEU A 109 -6.56 -17.49 2.89
C LEU A 109 -7.84 -18.02 2.24
N ARG A 110 -7.72 -18.84 1.20
CA ARG A 110 -8.85 -19.47 0.52
C ARG A 110 -9.73 -20.24 1.49
N ASP A 111 -9.12 -21.03 2.36
CA ASP A 111 -9.85 -21.81 3.37
C ASP A 111 -10.57 -20.90 4.38
N ARG A 112 -9.84 -19.96 4.98
CA ARG A 112 -10.39 -19.03 5.99
C ARG A 112 -11.53 -18.15 5.45
N TYR A 113 -11.41 -17.69 4.21
CA TYR A 113 -12.36 -16.75 3.61
C TYR A 113 -13.35 -17.38 2.64
N ARG A 114 -13.34 -18.72 2.51
CA ARG A 114 -14.22 -19.54 1.66
C ARG A 114 -14.17 -19.11 0.19
N LEU A 115 -12.96 -18.91 -0.32
CA LEU A 115 -12.71 -18.51 -1.71
C LEU A 115 -12.73 -19.72 -2.64
N GLY A 116 -12.87 -19.47 -3.94
CA GLY A 116 -12.78 -20.45 -5.00
C GLY A 116 -11.38 -21.08 -5.13
N ARG A 117 -11.26 -22.03 -6.05
CA ARG A 117 -10.01 -22.77 -6.27
C ARG A 117 -9.02 -22.02 -7.15
N ASP A 118 -9.50 -21.10 -7.97
CA ASP A 118 -8.70 -20.39 -8.96
C ASP A 118 -8.05 -19.14 -8.34
N PRO A 119 -6.71 -19.10 -8.17
CA PRO A 119 -6.01 -17.91 -7.65
C PRO A 119 -5.98 -16.74 -8.63
N TYR A 120 -6.39 -16.94 -9.89
CA TYR A 120 -6.47 -15.90 -10.90
C TYR A 120 -7.88 -15.30 -11.04
N ASP A 121 -8.87 -15.79 -10.28
CA ASP A 121 -10.17 -15.12 -10.22
C ASP A 121 -9.98 -13.71 -9.62
N PRO A 122 -10.41 -12.63 -10.29
CA PRO A 122 -10.13 -11.27 -9.86
C PRO A 122 -10.72 -10.96 -8.49
N HIS A 123 -11.95 -11.41 -8.25
CA HIS A 123 -12.63 -11.19 -6.99
C HIS A 123 -11.88 -11.89 -5.86
N ASP A 124 -11.64 -13.20 -5.99
CA ASP A 124 -11.04 -13.99 -4.93
C ASP A 124 -9.59 -13.59 -4.66
N ASN A 125 -8.82 -13.26 -5.70
CA ASN A 125 -7.45 -12.77 -5.54
C ASN A 125 -7.41 -11.43 -4.80
N ILE A 126 -8.33 -10.50 -5.11
CA ILE A 126 -8.44 -9.21 -4.42
C ILE A 126 -8.89 -9.37 -2.97
N ILE A 127 -9.86 -10.26 -2.69
CA ILE A 127 -10.29 -10.57 -1.33
C ILE A 127 -9.13 -11.19 -0.53
N ALA A 128 -8.42 -12.16 -1.10
CA ALA A 128 -7.27 -12.80 -0.46
C ALA A 128 -6.15 -11.79 -0.16
N GLY A 129 -5.73 -11.00 -1.14
CA GLY A 129 -4.67 -10.02 -0.94
C GLY A 129 -5.06 -8.93 0.06
N SER A 130 -6.31 -8.48 0.06
CA SER A 130 -6.80 -7.50 1.03
C SER A 130 -6.88 -8.07 2.45
N ALA A 131 -7.30 -9.34 2.60
CA ALA A 131 -7.22 -10.04 3.88
C ALA A 131 -5.77 -10.11 4.39
N TYR A 132 -4.83 -10.41 3.49
CA TYR A 132 -3.42 -10.50 3.86
C TYR A 132 -2.84 -9.14 4.26
N ILE A 133 -3.19 -8.06 3.55
CA ILE A 133 -2.85 -6.69 3.96
C ILE A 133 -3.33 -6.43 5.40
N ARG A 134 -4.59 -6.77 5.71
CA ARG A 134 -5.16 -6.58 7.05
C ARG A 134 -4.39 -7.36 8.11
N GLU A 135 -4.11 -8.64 7.87
CA GLU A 135 -3.34 -9.50 8.79
C GLU A 135 -1.94 -8.91 9.08
N LEU A 136 -1.26 -8.39 8.06
CA LEU A 136 0.06 -7.77 8.21
C LEU A 136 -0.02 -6.40 8.87
N LEU A 137 -1.06 -5.62 8.58
CA LEU A 137 -1.28 -4.31 9.18
C LEU A 137 -1.59 -4.43 10.68
N ASP A 138 -2.37 -5.43 11.09
CA ASP A 138 -2.61 -5.74 12.51
C ASP A 138 -1.33 -6.16 13.23
N ARG A 139 -0.45 -6.90 12.55
CA ARG A 139 0.78 -7.42 13.15
C ARG A 139 1.91 -6.39 13.22
N TYR A 140 2.09 -5.59 12.19
CA TYR A 140 3.29 -4.77 12.01
C TYR A 140 3.00 -3.26 11.92
N GLY A 141 1.75 -2.84 11.83
CA GLY A 141 1.39 -1.45 11.60
C GLY A 141 1.91 -0.90 10.26
N SER A 142 1.83 0.42 10.09
CA SER A 142 2.35 1.12 8.91
C SER A 142 3.66 1.85 9.25
N PRO A 143 4.69 1.83 8.38
CA PRO A 143 4.74 1.20 7.06
C PRO A 143 5.13 -0.29 7.06
N GLY A 144 5.21 -0.94 8.23
CA GLY A 144 5.74 -2.29 8.39
C GLY A 144 5.03 -3.36 7.56
N TRP A 145 3.70 -3.28 7.43
CA TRP A 145 2.92 -4.20 6.62
C TRP A 145 3.34 -4.23 5.15
N ILE A 146 3.73 -3.08 4.58
CA ILE A 146 4.12 -2.94 3.17
C ILE A 146 5.40 -3.74 2.93
N ALA A 147 6.38 -3.59 3.83
CA ALA A 147 7.62 -4.33 3.76
C ALA A 147 7.39 -5.83 3.95
N ALA A 148 6.55 -6.21 4.91
CA ALA A 148 6.22 -7.61 5.18
C ALA A 148 5.46 -8.29 4.03
N TYR A 149 4.61 -7.55 3.32
CA TYR A 149 3.85 -8.07 2.17
C TYR A 149 4.80 -8.55 1.07
N ASN A 150 5.74 -7.70 0.65
CA ASN A 150 6.69 -8.01 -0.41
C ASN A 150 7.83 -8.96 0.04
N ALA A 151 8.38 -8.75 1.24
CA ALA A 151 9.54 -9.50 1.73
C ALA A 151 9.17 -10.88 2.28
N GLY A 152 7.93 -11.03 2.75
CA GLY A 152 7.49 -12.09 3.64
C GLY A 152 7.65 -11.69 5.14
N PRO A 153 6.72 -12.10 6.02
CA PRO A 153 6.71 -11.80 7.45
C PRO A 153 8.04 -12.12 8.15
N GLY A 154 8.54 -13.35 7.98
CA GLY A 154 9.79 -13.77 8.65
C GLY A 154 11.02 -12.99 8.19
N ARG A 155 11.07 -12.55 6.92
CA ARG A 155 12.17 -11.70 6.44
C ARG A 155 12.06 -10.28 7.01
N TYR A 156 10.85 -9.76 7.15
CA TYR A 156 10.62 -8.49 7.81
C TYR A 156 10.97 -8.55 9.30
N GLU A 157 10.59 -9.60 10.01
CA GLU A 157 10.96 -9.82 11.42
C GLU A 157 12.47 -9.93 11.62
N ALA A 158 13.17 -10.69 10.77
CA ALA A 158 14.63 -10.73 10.79
C ALA A 158 15.25 -9.34 10.56
N SER A 159 14.56 -8.44 9.83
CA SER A 159 15.04 -7.07 9.63
C SER A 159 14.89 -6.18 10.85
N LEU A 160 13.88 -6.42 11.68
CA LEU A 160 13.75 -5.79 12.99
C LEU A 160 14.90 -6.19 13.94
N GLN A 161 15.55 -7.33 13.67
CA GLN A 161 16.73 -7.83 14.37
C GLN A 161 18.05 -7.40 13.73
N GLY A 162 18.03 -6.45 12.77
CA GLY A 162 19.22 -5.87 12.14
C GLY A 162 19.61 -6.47 10.79
N ARG A 163 18.90 -7.49 10.28
CA ARG A 163 19.15 -7.99 8.92
C ARG A 163 18.66 -6.99 7.88
N ARG A 164 19.49 -6.63 6.90
CA ARG A 164 19.07 -5.69 5.84
C ARG A 164 17.99 -6.30 4.94
N LEU A 165 16.89 -5.56 4.73
CA LEU A 165 15.90 -5.91 3.71
C LEU A 165 16.52 -5.92 2.29
N PRO A 166 15.98 -6.69 1.33
CA PRO A 166 16.39 -6.63 -0.07
C PRO A 166 16.21 -5.24 -0.66
N ARG A 167 17.03 -4.89 -1.67
CA ARG A 167 16.90 -3.62 -2.40
C ARG A 167 15.53 -3.49 -3.06
N GLU A 168 15.04 -4.59 -3.64
CA GLU A 168 13.71 -4.71 -4.24
C GLU A 168 12.61 -4.33 -3.23
N THR A 169 12.62 -4.92 -2.04
CA THR A 169 11.65 -4.59 -0.99
C THR A 169 11.69 -3.13 -0.56
N ARG A 170 12.89 -2.54 -0.40
CA ARG A 170 12.98 -1.11 -0.08
C ARG A 170 12.37 -0.24 -1.19
N ALA A 171 12.64 -0.57 -2.45
CA ALA A 171 12.04 0.13 -3.57
C ALA A 171 10.51 -0.04 -3.61
N TYR A 172 10.02 -1.26 -3.35
CA TYR A 172 8.59 -1.55 -3.25
C TYR A 172 7.91 -0.70 -2.17
N VAL A 173 8.50 -0.61 -0.98
CA VAL A 173 7.98 0.24 0.11
C VAL A 173 7.88 1.69 -0.32
N THR A 174 8.90 2.22 -1.01
CA THR A 174 8.87 3.59 -1.53
C THR A 174 7.74 3.78 -2.54
N VAL A 175 7.57 2.86 -3.49
CA VAL A 175 6.51 2.93 -4.52
C VAL A 175 5.12 2.93 -3.90
N VAL A 176 4.83 1.94 -3.04
CA VAL A 176 3.49 1.79 -2.44
C VAL A 176 3.18 2.93 -1.48
N THR A 177 4.15 3.36 -0.65
CA THR A 177 3.93 4.49 0.27
C THR A 177 3.67 5.79 -0.48
N SER A 178 4.37 6.02 -1.60
CA SER A 178 4.16 7.20 -2.44
C SER A 178 2.78 7.19 -3.11
N ALA A 179 2.36 6.03 -3.63
CA ALA A 179 1.04 5.87 -4.21
C ALA A 179 -0.08 6.14 -3.18
N ILE A 180 0.05 5.57 -1.98
CA ILE A 180 -0.89 5.79 -0.87
C ILE A 180 -0.95 7.27 -0.46
N GLY A 181 0.19 7.95 -0.39
CA GLY A 181 0.25 9.37 0.00
C GLY A 181 -0.39 10.31 -1.03
N ASN A 182 -0.26 9.98 -2.33
CA ASN A 182 -0.83 10.77 -3.41
C ASN A 182 -2.36 10.63 -3.51
N ASP A 183 -2.90 9.44 -3.25
CA ASP A 183 -4.36 9.20 -3.30
C ASP A 183 -5.10 9.95 -2.17
N GLY A 184 -4.48 10.10 -1.00
CA GLY A 184 -5.02 10.93 0.10
C GLY A 184 -5.04 12.43 -0.21
N ALA A 185 -4.22 12.89 -1.15
CA ALA A 185 -4.26 14.27 -1.67
C ALA A 185 -5.28 14.43 -2.81
N GLY A 186 -5.57 13.36 -3.55
CA GLY A 186 -6.54 13.35 -4.65
C GLY A 186 -8.01 13.33 -4.22
N GLU A 187 -8.32 12.83 -3.02
CA GLU A 187 -9.66 12.88 -2.43
C GLU A 187 -9.98 14.25 -1.78
N ALA A 188 -8.98 15.14 -1.65
CA ALA A 188 -9.10 16.49 -1.12
C ALA A 188 -9.38 17.57 -2.20
N VAL A 189 -10.26 17.27 -3.17
CA VAL A 189 -10.75 18.28 -4.13
C VAL A 189 -12.19 18.69 -3.81
N GLY A 190 -12.26 19.52 -2.77
CA GLY A 190 -13.19 20.64 -2.60
C GLY A 190 -12.42 21.70 -1.82
N PRO A 191 -12.68 23.02 -1.94
CA PRO A 191 -11.92 24.03 -1.20
C PRO A 191 -12.33 24.00 0.28
N ALA A 192 -11.90 22.96 1.00
CA ALA A 192 -11.88 22.94 2.45
C ALA A 192 -10.48 23.37 2.85
N VAL A 193 -10.37 24.64 3.23
CA VAL A 193 -9.24 25.19 4.00
C VAL A 193 -8.87 24.15 5.07
N PRO A 194 -7.61 23.68 5.16
CA PRO A 194 -7.23 22.75 6.21
C PRO A 194 -7.35 23.48 7.53
N THR A 195 -8.45 23.26 8.25
CA THR A 195 -8.62 23.79 9.59
C THR A 195 -7.71 22.95 10.47
N GLN A 196 -6.53 23.48 10.77
CA GLN A 196 -5.72 22.96 11.87
C GLN A 196 -6.65 22.84 13.07
N HIS A 197 -6.76 21.64 13.63
CA HIS A 197 -7.54 21.40 14.84
C HIS A 197 -6.85 22.08 16.03
N ASN A 198 -7.08 23.38 16.17
CA ASN A 198 -6.72 24.14 17.35
C ASN A 198 -7.81 23.90 18.40
N TRP A 199 -7.58 22.92 19.27
CA TRP A 199 -8.46 22.55 20.36
C TRP A 199 -8.76 23.71 21.34
N LYS A 200 -8.02 24.83 21.25
CA LYS A 200 -8.29 26.05 22.03
C LYS A 200 -9.46 26.91 21.51
N LEU A 201 -10.04 26.59 20.35
CA LEU A 201 -11.18 27.32 19.77
C LEU A 201 -12.49 26.53 19.80
N ALA A 202 -12.56 25.41 20.52
CA ALA A 202 -13.81 24.69 20.74
C ALA A 202 -14.67 25.45 21.77
N SER A 203 -15.75 26.10 21.32
CA SER A 203 -16.78 26.64 22.21
C SER A 203 -17.45 25.51 22.99
N LEU A 204 -17.34 25.55 24.32
CA LEU A 204 -17.78 24.52 25.27
C LEU A 204 -19.29 24.49 25.55
N PHE A 205 -20.16 24.81 24.58
CA PHE A 205 -21.61 24.77 24.82
C PHE A 205 -22.38 24.13 23.66
N VAL A 206 -23.06 23.04 23.99
CA VAL A 206 -24.16 22.48 23.20
C VAL A 206 -25.40 23.33 23.48
N VAL A 207 -25.89 24.06 22.47
CA VAL A 207 -27.23 24.66 22.51
C VAL A 207 -28.22 23.57 22.12
N GLN A 208 -29.10 23.18 23.04
CA GLN A 208 -30.22 22.30 22.74
C GLN A 208 -31.30 23.05 21.92
N PRO A 209 -31.92 22.42 20.91
CA PRO A 209 -33.02 23.02 20.19
C PRO A 209 -34.34 22.70 20.90
N GLY A 210 -34.94 23.71 21.53
CA GLY A 210 -36.29 23.60 22.10
C GLY A 210 -36.73 24.89 22.76
N ASP A 211 -37.41 25.76 22.00
CA ASP A 211 -38.77 26.20 22.35
C ASP A 211 -39.31 27.17 21.28
N ARG A 212 -40.54 26.90 20.85
CA ARG A 212 -41.36 27.78 20.02
C ARG A 212 -42.14 28.75 20.90
N VAL A 213 -42.73 29.76 20.25
CA VAL A 213 -43.57 30.87 20.76
C VAL A 213 -42.71 32.06 21.20
N GLY A 214 -42.92 33.31 20.81
CA GLY A 214 -43.93 33.99 20.01
C GLY A 214 -43.55 35.49 20.02
N ASP A 215 -44.03 36.20 19.02
CA ASP A 215 -44.15 37.67 18.90
C ASP A 215 -43.66 38.55 20.08
N ARG A 216 -42.65 39.40 19.85
CA ARG A 216 -42.75 40.86 20.01
C ARG A 216 -41.39 41.57 19.92
N SER A 217 -41.40 42.59 19.07
CA SER A 217 -40.57 43.78 19.09
C SER A 217 -40.40 44.37 20.51
N LEU A 218 -39.21 44.88 20.85
CA LEU A 218 -38.96 46.26 21.31
C LEU A 218 -37.58 46.39 22.01
N GLN A 219 -36.79 47.32 21.47
CA GLN A 219 -35.98 48.33 22.17
C GLN A 219 -34.95 47.88 23.24
N LEU A 220 -33.69 47.93 22.83
CA LEU A 220 -32.53 48.04 23.70
C LEU A 220 -32.44 49.46 24.30
N ARG A 221 -32.82 49.61 25.58
CA ARG A 221 -32.50 50.78 26.42
C ARG A 221 -31.90 50.31 27.75
N ARG A 222 -30.57 50.36 27.81
CA ARG A 222 -29.68 50.96 28.83
C ARG A 222 -30.05 50.88 30.34
N PHE A 223 -29.01 50.59 31.15
CA PHE A 223 -28.85 50.78 32.63
C PHE A 223 -29.47 49.69 33.54
N ARG A 224 -28.97 49.30 34.73
CA ARG A 224 -27.72 49.41 35.51
C ARG A 224 -27.95 48.54 36.79
N ASP A 225 -26.89 47.96 37.34
CA ASP A 225 -26.60 47.59 38.75
C ASP A 225 -27.65 47.02 39.74
N ASP A 226 -27.14 46.01 40.47
CA ASP A 226 -27.17 45.78 41.94
C ASP A 226 -28.11 44.75 42.60
N GLY A 227 -27.59 44.12 43.65
CA GLY A 227 -28.29 43.36 44.72
C GLY A 227 -28.38 41.85 44.47
N SER A 228 -27.52 40.98 45.01
CA SER A 228 -27.28 40.60 46.42
C SER A 228 -28.41 39.77 47.09
N GLU A 229 -27.96 38.73 47.80
CA GLU A 229 -28.65 37.91 48.82
C GLU A 229 -29.60 36.78 48.38
N ALA A 230 -29.23 35.51 48.59
CA ALA A 230 -29.44 34.80 49.86
C ALA A 230 -29.43 33.26 49.67
N VAL A 231 -28.60 32.59 50.46
CA VAL A 231 -28.53 31.13 50.72
C VAL A 231 -29.41 30.88 51.98
N PRO A 232 -30.17 29.75 52.16
CA PRO A 232 -29.54 28.58 52.81
C PRO A 232 -30.13 27.16 52.59
N LYS A 233 -29.17 26.21 52.63
CA LYS A 233 -29.11 24.90 53.33
C LYS A 233 -30.31 23.94 53.36
N ALA A 234 -30.06 22.71 52.89
CA ALA A 234 -30.16 21.45 53.65
C ALA A 234 -29.37 20.35 52.90
N ARG A 235 -28.14 20.00 53.30
CA ARG A 235 -27.71 18.95 54.25
C ARG A 235 -28.09 17.49 53.86
N ARG A 236 -27.07 16.81 53.31
CA ARG A 236 -26.57 15.42 53.54
C ARG A 236 -27.56 14.24 53.55
N ALA A 237 -27.24 13.22 52.76
CA ALA A 237 -26.89 11.89 53.29
C ALA A 237 -26.18 11.03 52.23
N ASP A 238 -25.04 10.49 52.62
CA ASP A 238 -24.24 9.48 51.92
C ASP A 238 -24.96 8.11 51.92
N ALA A 239 -24.82 7.33 50.83
CA ALA A 239 -25.00 5.87 50.87
C ALA A 239 -24.28 5.19 49.69
N GLU A 240 -23.37 4.28 50.01
CA GLU A 240 -22.53 3.47 49.12
C GLU A 240 -23.29 2.45 48.24
N PRO A 241 -22.66 1.96 47.14
CA PRO A 241 -23.21 0.92 46.29
C PRO A 241 -22.85 -0.50 46.78
N ARG A 242 -23.85 -1.37 46.90
CA ARG A 242 -23.67 -2.81 47.17
C ARG A 242 -23.46 -3.59 45.87
N SER A 243 -22.37 -4.35 45.82
CA SER A 243 -22.10 -5.38 44.81
C SER A 243 -22.74 -6.70 45.22
N THR A 244 -23.46 -7.35 44.29
CA THR A 244 -23.96 -8.71 44.44
C THR A 244 -23.25 -9.62 43.44
N GLY A 245 -22.20 -10.30 43.92
CA GLY A 245 -21.58 -11.43 43.24
C GLY A 245 -22.36 -12.71 43.52
N VAL A 246 -22.73 -13.44 42.47
CA VAL A 246 -23.39 -14.74 42.54
C VAL A 246 -22.38 -15.80 42.10
N PHE A 247 -21.84 -16.56 43.06
CA PHE A 247 -21.08 -17.79 42.83
C PHE A 247 -21.93 -18.99 43.26
N VAL A 248 -21.94 -20.06 42.46
CA VAL A 248 -22.56 -21.36 42.76
C VAL A 248 -21.44 -22.39 43.00
N PRO A 249 -21.42 -23.11 44.14
CA PRO A 249 -20.48 -24.21 44.36
C PRO A 249 -20.97 -25.57 43.86
N ARG A 250 -19.99 -26.43 43.52
CA ARG A 250 -20.04 -27.81 43.05
C ARG A 250 -20.82 -28.78 43.95
N ALA A 251 -21.43 -29.79 43.34
CA ALA A 251 -21.63 -31.11 43.96
C ALA A 251 -20.71 -32.14 43.28
N SER A 252 -19.92 -32.81 44.12
CA SER A 252 -19.14 -34.00 43.81
C SER A 252 -19.90 -35.22 44.32
N GLU A 253 -20.21 -36.18 43.45
CA GLU A 253 -20.65 -37.50 43.88
C GLU A 253 -19.55 -38.53 43.64
N ARG A 254 -19.18 -39.22 44.73
CA ARG A 254 -18.40 -40.45 44.77
C ARG A 254 -19.36 -41.60 45.06
N SER A 255 -18.91 -42.81 44.68
CA SER A 255 -19.31 -44.15 45.16
C SER A 255 -20.42 -44.81 44.32
N ALA A 256 -20.38 -46.09 43.95
CA ALA A 256 -19.47 -47.21 44.17
C ALA A 256 -19.88 -48.39 43.25
N GLN A 257 -18.97 -49.36 43.16
CA GLN A 257 -19.07 -50.74 42.60
C GLN A 257 -18.78 -50.89 41.11
#